data_AF-A0A1Z9YEN4-F1
#
_entry.id   AF-A0A1Z9YEN4-F1
#
_cell.length_a   1.000
_cell.length_b   1.000
_cell.length_c   1.000
_cell.angle_alpha   90.00
_cell.angle_beta   90.00
_cell.angle_gamma   90.00
#
_symmetry.space_group_name_H-M   'P 1'
#
loop_
_entity.id
_entity.type
_entity.pdbx_description
1 polymer ?
#
loop_
_entity_poly.entity_id
_entity_poly.type
_entity_poly.pdbx_seq_one_letter_code
_entity_poly.pdbx_strand_id
1 'polypeptide(L)'
;MAGNQPVVIKKVKKVSGGGHHGGAWKVAYADFVTAMMAFFLLMWLINTTSPEQKRGIADYFAPAAVSSSTSGTGGVLGGTSISTEGSRSQGSRSIIEQLSPETPRTVSREVQEIRDPNQPIERVNLEVSESALDAALAIRERAQFERAEQSLRQAIENLPEIAELSRHLLVDQTPEGMRIQLVDQEGRSMFEPASAQPNARAVRLLEAVASIVDRLPNRISISGHTDSRPSGDNEYSNWELSSDRANAARRILSQNGVRPDRIALVSGRAGTEPLYPDDPDLPGNRRISIVLLREAPVLPPDFGL
;
A
#
# COMPACT_ATOMS: atom_id res chain seq x y z
N MET A 1 -67.04 9.57 -80.32
CA MET A 1 -66.55 10.45 -79.23
C MET A 1 -67.01 9.87 -77.90
N ALA A 2 -66.09 9.34 -77.10
CA ALA A 2 -66.25 9.16 -75.66
C ALA A 2 -64.83 9.24 -75.08
N GLY A 3 -64.56 10.32 -74.36
CA GLY A 3 -63.21 10.77 -74.03
C GLY A 3 -62.47 9.83 -73.09
N ASN A 4 -61.27 9.45 -73.49
CA ASN A 4 -60.28 8.79 -72.65
C ASN A 4 -59.73 9.81 -71.64
N GLN A 5 -60.40 9.97 -70.51
CA GLN A 5 -59.88 10.78 -69.40
C GLN A 5 -58.84 9.95 -68.62
N PRO A 6 -57.63 10.48 -68.41
CA PRO A 6 -56.59 9.73 -67.70
C PRO A 6 -56.95 9.57 -66.22
N VAL A 7 -56.92 8.33 -65.72
CA VAL A 7 -57.12 8.00 -64.31
C VAL A 7 -55.90 8.47 -63.51
N VAL A 8 -56.06 9.53 -62.72
CA VAL A 8 -55.01 10.01 -61.80
C VAL A 8 -55.14 9.26 -60.47
N ILE A 9 -54.24 8.32 -60.22
CA ILE A 9 -54.14 7.60 -58.94
C ILE A 9 -53.33 8.46 -57.95
N LYS A 10 -54.02 9.11 -57.01
CA LYS A 10 -53.38 9.80 -55.88
C LYS A 10 -52.98 8.77 -54.82
N LYS A 11 -51.71 8.34 -54.80
CA LYS A 11 -51.15 7.57 -53.66
C LYS A 11 -51.02 8.50 -52.44
N VAL A 12 -52.02 8.50 -51.57
CA VAL A 12 -51.90 9.12 -50.25
C VAL A 12 -51.09 8.18 -49.37
N LYS A 13 -49.81 8.49 -49.16
CA LYS A 13 -48.99 7.80 -48.16
C LYS A 13 -49.53 8.21 -46.80
N LYS A 14 -50.38 7.38 -46.19
CA LYS A 14 -50.82 7.56 -44.80
C LYS A 14 -49.58 7.34 -43.93
N VAL A 15 -48.88 8.42 -43.61
CA VAL A 15 -47.84 8.38 -42.58
C VAL A 15 -48.58 8.08 -41.28
N SER A 16 -48.49 6.84 -40.81
CA SER A 16 -49.05 6.48 -39.51
C SER A 16 -48.28 7.24 -38.44
N GLY A 17 -48.91 8.25 -37.85
CA GLY A 17 -48.72 8.65 -36.46
C GLY A 17 -47.34 9.19 -36.08
N GLY A 18 -46.88 10.25 -36.74
CA GLY A 18 -45.94 11.19 -36.11
C GLY A 18 -46.74 12.21 -35.30
N GLY A 19 -46.90 11.98 -33.98
CA GLY A 19 -47.71 12.87 -33.16
C GLY A 19 -47.75 12.57 -31.65
N HIS A 20 -46.70 11.98 -31.06
CA HIS A 20 -46.53 11.89 -29.60
C HIS A 20 -45.13 12.27 -29.11
N HIS A 21 -44.39 13.10 -29.87
CA HIS A 21 -43.03 13.52 -29.51
C HIS A 21 -42.97 14.66 -28.47
N GLY A 22 -44.10 15.04 -27.86
CA GLY A 22 -44.15 16.04 -26.78
C GLY A 22 -44.06 15.46 -25.36
N GLY A 23 -44.08 14.14 -25.19
CA GLY A 23 -44.07 13.45 -23.89
C GLY A 23 -42.77 12.73 -23.54
N ALA A 24 -41.95 12.36 -24.53
CA ALA A 24 -40.74 11.56 -24.31
C ALA A 24 -39.70 12.27 -23.41
N TRP A 25 -39.57 13.59 -23.52
CA TRP A 25 -38.67 14.37 -22.66
C TRP A 25 -39.16 14.44 -21.21
N LYS A 26 -40.48 14.40 -20.98
CA LYS A 26 -41.06 14.35 -19.63
C LYS A 26 -40.83 13.00 -18.97
N VAL A 27 -40.81 11.92 -19.75
CA VAL A 27 -40.48 10.58 -19.26
C VAL A 27 -39.00 10.52 -18.86
N ALA A 28 -38.09 11.04 -19.69
CA ALA A 28 -36.66 11.13 -19.34
C ALA A 28 -36.40 12.03 -18.12
N TYR A 29 -37.13 13.15 -18.00
CA TYR A 29 -37.03 14.03 -16.83
C TYR A 29 -37.59 13.37 -15.56
N ALA A 30 -38.72 12.67 -15.65
CA ALA A 30 -39.29 11.93 -14.53
C ALA A 30 -38.33 10.83 -14.05
N ASP A 31 -37.74 10.08 -14.98
CA ASP A 31 -36.76 9.03 -14.68
C ASP A 31 -35.52 9.59 -13.96
N PHE A 32 -35.00 10.71 -14.44
CA PHE A 32 -33.88 11.42 -13.79
C PHE A 32 -34.21 11.87 -12.37
N VAL A 33 -35.40 12.44 -12.15
CA VAL A 33 -35.85 12.88 -10.81
C VAL A 33 -36.05 11.68 -9.89
N THR A 34 -36.59 10.56 -10.38
CA THR A 34 -36.74 9.33 -9.57
C THR A 34 -35.40 8.70 -9.22
N ALA A 35 -34.42 8.71 -10.13
CA ALA A 35 -33.07 8.24 -9.84
C ALA A 35 -32.40 9.11 -8.76
N MET A 36 -32.54 10.44 -8.84
CA MET A 36 -32.02 11.34 -7.81
C MET A 36 -32.75 11.18 -6.47
N MET A 37 -34.06 10.99 -6.47
CA MET A 37 -34.83 10.72 -5.26
C MET A 37 -34.39 9.40 -4.60
N ALA A 38 -34.21 8.33 -5.37
CA ALA A 38 -33.73 7.05 -4.85
C ALA A 38 -32.30 7.15 -4.29
N PHE A 39 -31.41 7.86 -4.98
CA PHE A 39 -30.05 8.14 -4.49
C PHE A 39 -30.07 8.96 -3.20
N PHE A 40 -30.93 9.98 -3.12
CA PHE A 40 -31.08 10.79 -1.92
C PHE A 40 -31.64 9.98 -0.74
N LEU A 41 -32.66 9.15 -0.96
CA LEU A 41 -33.20 8.26 0.08
C LEU A 41 -32.16 7.26 0.57
N LEU A 42 -31.33 6.72 -0.32
CA LEU A 42 -30.22 5.84 0.04
C LEU A 42 -29.18 6.56 0.90
N MET A 43 -28.74 7.76 0.46
CA MET A 43 -27.76 8.55 1.20
C MET A 43 -28.32 9.03 2.54
N TRP A 44 -29.60 9.37 2.58
CA TRP A 44 -30.32 9.73 3.80
C TRP A 44 -30.37 8.56 4.78
N LEU A 45 -30.68 7.35 4.31
CA LEU A 45 -30.65 6.14 5.14
C LEU A 45 -29.25 5.88 5.70
N ILE A 46 -28.20 6.02 4.87
CA ILE A 46 -26.82 5.87 5.34
C ILE A 46 -26.50 6.96 6.38
N ASN A 47 -26.92 8.21 6.23
CA ASN A 47 -26.59 9.23 7.21
C ASN A 47 -27.30 9.02 8.57
N THR A 48 -28.52 8.49 8.57
CA THR A 48 -29.31 8.26 9.79
C THR A 48 -29.03 6.92 10.49
N THR A 49 -28.34 6.00 9.81
CA THR A 49 -28.01 4.66 10.32
C THR A 49 -26.73 4.69 11.16
N SER A 50 -26.70 3.95 12.28
CA SER A 50 -25.52 3.87 13.15
C SER A 50 -24.35 3.14 12.44
N PRO A 51 -23.10 3.38 12.85
CA PRO A 51 -21.93 2.73 12.26
C PRO A 51 -21.95 1.20 12.33
N GLU A 52 -22.64 0.63 13.33
CA GLU A 52 -22.78 -0.81 13.52
C GLU A 52 -23.77 -1.43 12.52
N GLN A 53 -24.90 -0.78 12.28
CA GLN A 53 -25.91 -1.24 11.32
C GLN A 53 -25.39 -1.18 9.87
N LYS A 54 -24.54 -0.19 9.54
CA LYS A 54 -23.87 -0.12 8.23
C LYS A 54 -22.93 -1.30 7.97
N ARG A 55 -22.20 -1.75 9.00
CA ARG A 55 -21.31 -2.92 8.90
C ARG A 55 -22.12 -4.20 8.67
N GLY A 56 -23.19 -4.42 9.44
CA GLY A 56 -24.03 -5.62 9.28
C GLY A 56 -24.65 -5.76 7.88
N ILE A 57 -25.00 -4.66 7.23
CA ILE A 57 -25.50 -4.68 5.85
C ILE A 57 -24.36 -4.92 4.85
N ALA A 58 -23.18 -4.33 5.06
CA ALA A 58 -22.02 -4.57 4.20
C ALA A 58 -21.57 -6.04 4.23
N ASP A 59 -21.60 -6.67 5.41
CA ASP A 59 -21.25 -8.08 5.59
C ASP A 59 -22.25 -9.03 4.90
N TYR A 60 -23.53 -8.63 4.79
CA TYR A 60 -24.56 -9.39 4.07
C TYR A 60 -24.37 -9.35 2.54
N PHE A 61 -23.90 -8.22 1.99
CA PHE A 61 -23.69 -8.04 0.55
C PHE A 61 -22.26 -8.33 0.08
N ALA A 62 -21.32 -8.49 1.02
CA ALA A 62 -20.00 -9.03 0.77
C ALA A 62 -19.95 -10.48 1.28
N PRO A 63 -20.61 -11.45 0.61
CA PRO A 63 -20.32 -12.84 0.91
C PRO A 63 -18.81 -13.00 0.73
N ALA A 64 -18.14 -13.46 1.80
CA ALA A 64 -16.73 -13.77 1.79
C ALA A 64 -16.42 -14.40 0.44
N ALA A 65 -15.75 -13.63 -0.43
CA ALA A 65 -15.44 -14.07 -1.77
C ALA A 65 -14.79 -15.42 -1.58
N VAL A 66 -15.46 -16.45 -2.08
CA VAL A 66 -15.05 -17.84 -2.00
C VAL A 66 -13.66 -17.88 -2.60
N SER A 67 -12.64 -17.76 -1.74
CA SER A 67 -11.29 -18.05 -2.16
C SER A 67 -11.32 -19.55 -2.41
N SER A 68 -11.22 -19.94 -3.69
CA SER A 68 -10.71 -21.25 -4.05
C SER A 68 -9.26 -21.30 -3.59
N SER A 69 -9.05 -21.42 -2.27
CA SER A 69 -7.77 -21.74 -1.67
C SER A 69 -7.43 -23.16 -2.10
N THR A 70 -6.70 -23.25 -3.21
CA THR A 70 -5.98 -24.45 -3.63
C THR A 70 -4.72 -24.61 -2.75
N SER A 71 -4.89 -24.52 -1.44
CA SER A 71 -3.84 -24.70 -0.45
C SER A 71 -4.33 -25.76 0.51
N GLY A 72 -3.77 -26.96 0.34
CA GLY A 72 -4.24 -28.22 0.92
C GLY A 72 -4.14 -28.30 2.43
N THR A 73 -5.04 -27.60 3.14
CA THR A 73 -5.24 -27.72 4.59
C THR A 73 -6.72 -27.66 4.97
N GLY A 74 -7.60 -28.12 4.06
CA GLY A 74 -9.06 -28.11 4.24
C GLY A 74 -9.65 -29.51 4.47
N GLY A 75 -9.48 -30.04 5.68
CA GLY A 75 -10.15 -31.27 6.13
C GLY A 75 -10.38 -31.25 7.64
N VAL A 76 -11.41 -31.96 8.11
CA VAL A 76 -11.97 -31.98 9.49
C VAL A 76 -10.97 -32.35 10.61
N LEU A 77 -9.69 -32.56 10.29
CA LEU A 77 -8.62 -32.87 11.23
C LEU A 77 -7.53 -31.81 11.15
N GLY A 78 -7.83 -30.61 11.66
CA GLY A 78 -7.01 -29.40 11.60
C GLY A 78 -5.54 -29.61 11.99
N GLY A 79 -4.67 -29.72 10.98
CA GLY A 79 -3.27 -29.27 11.03
C GLY A 79 -2.36 -29.87 12.10
N THR A 80 -2.66 -31.04 12.68
CA THR A 80 -1.71 -31.69 13.59
C THR A 80 -0.69 -32.47 12.77
N SER A 81 0.50 -31.90 12.59
CA SER A 81 1.65 -32.64 12.06
C SER A 81 2.13 -33.64 13.12
N ILE A 82 2.16 -34.92 12.74
CA ILE A 82 2.78 -36.00 13.52
C ILE A 82 4.29 -35.96 13.29
N SER A 83 4.99 -35.13 14.07
CA SER A 83 6.45 -35.25 14.18
C SER A 83 6.95 -34.92 15.59
N THR A 84 7.20 -35.99 16.33
CA THR A 84 8.36 -36.23 17.20
C THR A 84 8.69 -35.20 18.28
N GLU A 85 8.17 -35.50 19.49
CA GLU A 85 8.87 -35.58 20.77
C GLU A 85 10.22 -34.83 20.91
N GLY A 86 10.25 -33.79 21.75
CA GLY A 86 11.46 -33.40 22.49
C GLY A 86 12.08 -32.04 22.15
N SER A 87 11.48 -30.94 22.63
CA SER A 87 12.18 -29.70 23.00
C SER A 87 11.19 -28.72 23.64
N ARG A 88 10.90 -28.93 24.94
CA ARG A 88 10.31 -27.89 25.78
C ARG A 88 11.40 -26.88 26.11
N SER A 89 11.43 -25.74 25.41
CA SER A 89 12.07 -24.53 25.93
C SER A 89 10.99 -23.61 26.48
N GLN A 90 10.82 -23.73 27.78
CA GLN A 90 10.02 -22.88 28.64
C GLN A 90 10.85 -21.62 28.92
N GLY A 91 10.39 -20.44 28.45
CA GLY A 91 10.99 -19.17 28.83
C GLY A 91 10.66 -18.03 27.88
N SER A 92 10.36 -16.86 28.45
CA SER A 92 10.14 -15.56 27.78
C SER A 92 8.70 -15.23 27.33
N ARG A 93 7.75 -15.23 28.28
CA ARG A 93 6.51 -14.43 28.19
C ARG A 93 6.28 -13.58 29.45
N SER A 94 7.33 -12.90 29.87
CA SER A 94 7.25 -11.83 30.86
C SER A 94 8.18 -10.72 30.36
N ILE A 95 7.77 -9.45 30.46
CA ILE A 95 8.51 -8.20 30.14
C ILE A 95 7.90 -7.34 28.98
N ILE A 96 6.58 -7.37 28.71
CA ILE A 96 5.92 -6.22 28.01
C ILE A 96 4.74 -5.65 28.82
N GLU A 97 4.70 -5.89 30.12
CA GLU A 97 3.68 -5.31 31.02
C GLU A 97 4.22 -4.16 31.88
N GLN A 98 5.20 -3.42 31.38
CA GLN A 98 5.77 -2.32 32.16
C GLN A 98 6.32 -1.23 31.26
N LEU A 99 5.43 -0.47 30.58
CA LEU A 99 5.66 0.90 30.07
C LEU A 99 4.42 1.53 29.39
N SER A 100 3.19 1.10 29.73
CA SER A 100 2.00 1.87 29.38
C SER A 100 1.82 3.02 30.38
N PRO A 101 1.69 4.29 29.94
CA PRO A 101 1.49 5.40 30.87
C PRO A 101 0.15 5.26 31.59
N GLU A 102 0.15 5.45 32.91
CA GLU A 102 -1.06 5.47 33.73
C GLU A 102 -2.00 6.59 33.28
N THR A 103 -3.22 6.22 32.90
CA THR A 103 -4.30 7.16 32.61
C THR A 103 -4.71 7.90 33.90
N PRO A 104 -4.88 9.24 33.90
CA PRO A 104 -5.25 10.00 35.09
C PRO A 104 -6.59 9.54 35.67
N ARG A 105 -6.59 9.14 36.95
CA ARG A 105 -7.81 8.89 37.72
C ARG A 105 -8.46 10.20 38.14
N THR A 106 -9.50 10.63 37.42
CA THR A 106 -10.49 11.65 37.82
C THR A 106 -11.71 11.41 36.93
N VAL A 107 -12.95 11.16 37.35
CA VAL A 107 -13.69 11.44 38.59
C VAL A 107 -14.65 10.26 38.79
N SER A 108 -14.64 9.67 39.99
CA SER A 108 -15.66 8.73 40.43
C SER A 108 -17.01 9.46 40.55
N ARG A 109 -17.82 9.42 39.50
CA ARG A 109 -19.27 9.54 39.65
C ARG A 109 -19.74 8.23 40.25
N GLU A 110 -20.25 8.29 41.47
CA GLU A 110 -21.00 7.20 42.11
C GLU A 110 -22.15 6.81 41.18
N VAL A 111 -21.96 5.73 40.42
CA VAL A 111 -23.06 4.98 39.83
C VAL A 111 -23.58 4.12 40.96
N GLN A 112 -24.73 4.50 41.50
CA GLN A 112 -25.45 3.73 42.49
C GLN A 112 -25.87 2.40 41.85
N GLU A 113 -25.10 1.36 42.15
CA GLU A 113 -25.27 -0.01 41.69
C GLU A 113 -26.60 -0.55 42.24
N ILE A 114 -27.66 -0.54 41.42
CA ILE A 114 -28.83 -1.37 41.67
C ILE A 114 -28.40 -2.80 41.34
N ARG A 115 -27.86 -3.50 42.34
CA ARG A 115 -27.47 -4.91 42.26
C ARG A 115 -28.73 -5.77 42.30
N ASP A 116 -29.13 -6.28 41.14
CA ASP A 116 -30.10 -7.36 41.04
C ASP A 116 -29.35 -8.70 41.26
N PRO A 117 -29.59 -9.46 42.33
CA PRO A 117 -28.77 -10.62 42.70
C PRO A 117 -28.85 -11.83 41.76
N ASN A 118 -29.64 -11.76 40.68
CA ASN A 118 -30.02 -12.93 39.90
C ASN A 118 -29.74 -12.81 38.39
N GLN A 119 -28.83 -11.93 37.97
CA GLN A 119 -28.32 -11.91 36.60
C GLN A 119 -26.97 -12.63 36.53
N PRO A 120 -26.76 -13.58 35.60
CA PRO A 120 -25.46 -14.17 35.37
C PRO A 120 -24.46 -13.06 35.02
N ILE A 121 -23.28 -13.09 35.65
CA ILE A 121 -22.16 -12.26 35.22
C ILE A 121 -21.78 -12.76 33.82
N GLU A 122 -22.26 -12.07 32.78
CA GLU A 122 -21.69 -12.21 31.44
C GLU A 122 -20.24 -11.76 31.53
N ARG A 123 -19.33 -12.72 31.71
CA ARG A 123 -17.93 -12.53 31.36
C ARG A 123 -17.94 -12.23 29.86
N VAL A 124 -17.85 -10.96 29.51
CA VAL A 124 -17.55 -10.53 28.15
C VAL A 124 -16.16 -11.09 27.85
N ASN A 125 -16.13 -12.30 27.31
CA ASN A 125 -14.94 -12.90 26.75
C ASN A 125 -14.66 -12.07 25.49
N LEU A 126 -13.84 -11.02 25.62
CA LEU A 126 -13.29 -10.28 24.49
C LEU A 126 -12.31 -11.23 23.79
N GLU A 127 -12.84 -12.20 23.06
CA GLU A 127 -12.13 -12.85 21.98
C GLU A 127 -11.96 -11.77 20.91
N VAL A 128 -10.94 -10.94 21.09
CA VAL A 128 -10.46 -10.08 20.02
C VAL A 128 -10.07 -11.04 18.90
N SER A 129 -10.85 -11.08 17.84
CA SER A 129 -10.58 -11.96 16.71
C SER A 129 -9.16 -11.67 16.22
N GLU A 130 -8.38 -12.71 15.88
CA GLU A 130 -7.01 -12.54 15.37
C GLU A 130 -6.99 -11.54 14.20
N SER A 131 -8.04 -11.55 13.37
CA SER A 131 -8.27 -10.58 12.31
C SER A 131 -8.38 -9.12 12.77
N ALA A 132 -8.96 -8.85 13.93
CA ALA A 132 -9.09 -7.49 14.48
C ALA A 132 -7.76 -6.99 15.06
N LEU A 133 -6.93 -7.90 15.61
CA LEU A 133 -5.58 -7.58 16.06
C LEU A 133 -4.68 -7.24 14.86
N ASP A 134 -4.70 -8.06 13.82
CA ASP A 134 -3.91 -7.85 12.61
C ASP A 134 -4.30 -6.54 11.91
N ALA A 135 -5.59 -6.24 11.83
CA ALA A 135 -6.08 -4.97 11.29
C ALA A 135 -5.60 -3.76 12.13
N ALA A 136 -5.63 -3.86 13.46
CA ALA A 136 -5.16 -2.80 14.34
C ALA A 136 -3.64 -2.56 14.21
N LEU A 137 -2.85 -3.63 14.09
CA LEU A 137 -1.41 -3.56 13.84
C LEU A 137 -1.11 -2.89 12.50
N ALA A 138 -1.79 -3.31 11.43
CA ALA A 138 -1.62 -2.74 10.10
C ALA A 138 -1.95 -1.23 10.06
N ILE A 139 -2.98 -0.79 10.78
CA ILE A 139 -3.34 0.64 10.90
C ILE A 139 -2.23 1.41 11.62
N ARG A 140 -1.70 0.88 12.73
CA ARG A 140 -0.62 1.53 13.49
C ARG A 140 0.66 1.64 12.68
N GLU A 141 1.04 0.56 11.99
CA GLU A 141 2.21 0.53 11.12
C GLU A 141 2.07 1.54 9.98
N ARG A 142 0.91 1.56 9.31
CA ARG A 142 0.66 2.54 8.25
C ARG A 142 0.80 3.98 8.75
N ALA A 143 0.23 4.29 9.92
CA ALA A 143 0.38 5.62 10.52
C ALA A 143 1.85 5.94 10.89
N GLN A 144 2.64 4.94 11.29
CA GLN A 144 4.07 5.11 11.54
C GLN A 144 4.84 5.42 10.25
N PHE A 145 4.56 4.71 9.15
CA PHE A 145 5.19 4.98 7.86
C PHE A 145 4.77 6.33 7.27
N GLU A 146 3.51 6.74 7.43
CA GLU A 146 3.05 8.06 7.00
C GLU A 146 3.78 9.19 7.74
N ARG A 147 3.99 9.05 9.06
CA ARG A 147 4.80 10.00 9.84
C ARG A 147 6.27 9.99 9.42
N ALA A 148 6.81 8.81 9.15
CA ALA A 148 8.19 8.65 8.69
C ALA A 148 8.39 9.33 7.33
N GLU A 149 7.45 9.17 6.40
CA GLU A 149 7.46 9.84 5.10
C GLU A 149 7.41 11.36 5.26
N GLN A 150 6.52 11.88 6.12
CA GLN A 150 6.44 13.32 6.39
C GLN A 150 7.75 13.86 6.98
N SER A 151 8.33 13.14 7.94
CA SER A 151 9.64 13.50 8.52
C SER A 151 10.75 13.47 7.47
N LEU A 152 10.73 12.50 6.55
CA LEU A 152 11.70 12.39 5.44
C LEU A 152 11.57 13.59 4.50
N ARG A 153 10.34 13.93 4.08
CA ARG A 153 10.08 15.09 3.23
C ARG A 153 10.53 16.40 3.89
N GLN A 154 10.21 16.59 5.17
CA GLN A 154 10.66 17.77 5.93
C GLN A 154 12.18 17.83 6.09
N ALA A 155 12.84 16.71 6.37
CA ALA A 155 14.30 16.66 6.48
C ALA A 155 14.98 17.04 5.16
N ILE A 156 14.44 16.59 4.03
CA ILE A 156 14.92 16.94 2.69
C ILE A 156 14.73 18.41 2.38
N GLU A 157 13.58 19.00 2.72
CA GLU A 157 13.30 20.42 2.50
C GLU A 157 14.21 21.35 3.33
N ASN A 158 14.56 20.94 4.55
CA ASN A 158 15.40 21.74 5.45
C ASN A 158 16.90 21.74 5.09
N LEU A 159 17.33 20.86 4.17
CA LEU A 159 18.71 20.76 3.73
C LEU A 159 18.84 21.37 2.33
N PRO A 160 19.31 22.62 2.18
CA PRO A 160 19.34 23.31 0.88
C PRO A 160 20.20 22.60 -0.17
N GLU A 161 21.22 21.84 0.26
CA GLU A 161 22.02 20.98 -0.64
C GLU A 161 21.21 19.78 -1.20
N ILE A 162 20.16 19.37 -0.50
CA ILE A 162 19.30 18.22 -0.82
C ILE A 162 17.98 18.66 -1.47
N ALA A 163 17.55 19.90 -1.28
CA ALA A 163 16.38 20.44 -1.97
C ALA A 163 16.50 20.31 -3.50
N GLU A 164 17.70 20.52 -4.06
CA GLU A 164 17.98 20.28 -5.50
C GLU A 164 18.02 18.78 -5.87
N LEU A 165 18.32 17.92 -4.90
CA LEU A 165 18.36 16.46 -5.01
C LEU A 165 17.00 15.80 -4.81
N SER A 166 16.06 16.49 -4.16
CA SER A 166 14.68 16.02 -3.93
C SER A 166 13.98 15.61 -5.22
N ARG A 167 14.31 16.26 -6.35
CA ARG A 167 13.79 15.94 -7.69
C ARG A 167 14.18 14.54 -8.18
N HIS A 168 15.19 13.93 -7.57
CA HIS A 168 15.67 12.58 -7.87
C HIS A 168 15.18 11.55 -6.84
N LEU A 169 14.46 12.00 -5.80
CA LEU A 169 13.96 11.13 -4.75
C LEU A 169 12.46 10.95 -4.89
N LEU A 170 12.03 9.72 -5.19
CA LEU A 170 10.64 9.32 -5.14
C LEU A 170 10.40 8.55 -3.85
N VAL A 171 9.36 8.93 -3.12
CA VAL A 171 8.95 8.22 -1.90
C VAL A 171 7.51 7.79 -2.09
N ASP A 172 7.27 6.49 -1.94
CA ASP A 172 5.96 5.88 -2.12
C ASP A 172 5.70 4.75 -1.13
N GLN A 173 4.43 4.57 -0.75
CA GLN A 173 3.99 3.51 0.14
C GLN A 173 3.64 2.26 -0.69
N THR A 174 4.28 1.14 -0.37
CA THR A 174 4.09 -0.16 -1.01
C THR A 174 3.52 -1.18 -0.01
N PRO A 175 2.92 -2.29 -0.46
CA PRO A 175 2.49 -3.37 0.43
C PRO A 175 3.61 -3.87 1.33
N GLU A 176 4.85 -3.94 0.82
CA GLU A 176 6.04 -4.40 1.54
C GLU A 176 6.54 -3.37 2.58
N GLY A 177 6.26 -2.09 2.37
CA GLY A 177 6.61 -1.00 3.29
C GLY A 177 6.83 0.34 2.58
N MET A 178 7.72 1.18 3.11
CA MET A 178 8.00 2.50 2.53
C MET A 178 9.17 2.41 1.55
N ARG A 179 8.93 2.72 0.28
CA ARG A 179 9.92 2.68 -0.78
C ARG A 179 10.48 4.08 -1.05
N ILE A 180 11.81 4.16 -1.08
CA ILE A 180 12.58 5.35 -1.39
C ILE A 180 13.38 5.02 -2.66
N GLN A 181 13.17 5.75 -3.74
CA GLN A 181 13.85 5.54 -5.02
C GLN A 181 14.73 6.74 -5.34
N LEU A 182 16.00 6.48 -5.63
CA LEU A 182 16.97 7.47 -6.11
C LEU A 182 17.09 7.27 -7.62
N VAL A 183 16.53 8.19 -8.39
CA VAL A 183 16.32 8.08 -9.84
C VAL A 183 17.28 9.00 -10.58
N ASP A 184 17.98 8.47 -11.59
CA ASP A 184 18.82 9.27 -12.49
C ASP A 184 17.99 10.20 -13.40
N GLN A 185 18.58 11.33 -13.78
CA GLN A 185 18.01 12.23 -14.79
C GLN A 185 19.02 12.56 -15.88
N GLU A 186 18.53 13.04 -17.02
CA GLU A 186 19.39 13.56 -18.09
C GLU A 186 20.30 14.69 -17.57
N GLY A 187 21.59 14.58 -17.87
CA GLY A 187 22.63 15.52 -17.41
C GLY A 187 22.92 15.46 -15.90
N ARG A 188 22.26 14.56 -15.16
CA ARG A 188 22.37 14.43 -13.70
C ARG A 188 22.36 12.95 -13.29
N SER A 189 23.29 12.19 -13.84
CA SER A 189 23.55 10.80 -13.44
C SER A 189 24.03 10.72 -11.99
N MET A 190 23.63 9.69 -11.23
CA MET A 190 24.13 9.40 -9.89
C MET A 190 25.34 8.47 -9.91
N PHE A 191 25.52 7.72 -10.99
CA PHE A 191 26.65 6.83 -11.21
C PHE A 191 27.46 7.29 -12.41
N GLU A 192 28.76 7.01 -12.40
CA GLU A 192 29.57 7.19 -13.60
C GLU A 192 29.08 6.23 -14.72
N PRO A 193 29.22 6.60 -16.01
CA PRO A 193 28.77 5.77 -17.12
C PRO A 193 29.37 4.36 -17.05
N ALA A 194 28.53 3.33 -17.20
CA ALA A 194 28.90 1.92 -17.09
C ALA A 194 29.67 1.54 -15.80
N SER A 195 29.56 2.36 -14.74
CA SER A 195 30.23 2.13 -13.46
C SER A 195 29.23 1.89 -12.34
N ALA A 196 29.65 1.07 -11.39
CA ALA A 196 28.96 0.90 -10.11
C ALA A 196 29.33 1.97 -9.08
N GLN A 197 30.30 2.84 -9.39
CA GLN A 197 30.75 3.88 -8.46
C GLN A 197 29.76 5.05 -8.46
N PRO A 198 29.15 5.38 -7.30
CA PRO A 198 28.32 6.57 -7.16
C PRO A 198 29.21 7.82 -7.15
N ASN A 199 28.72 8.90 -7.73
CA ASN A 199 29.40 10.20 -7.69
C ASN A 199 29.18 10.91 -6.34
N ALA A 200 29.91 12.02 -6.12
CA ALA A 200 29.84 12.76 -4.85
C ALA A 200 28.43 13.23 -4.47
N ARG A 201 27.58 13.50 -5.47
CA ARG A 201 26.19 13.92 -5.26
C ARG A 201 25.33 12.75 -4.77
N ALA A 202 25.45 11.59 -5.40
CA ALA A 202 24.76 10.37 -5.03
C ALA A 202 25.17 9.89 -3.63
N VAL A 203 26.46 10.02 -3.29
CA VAL A 203 26.96 9.73 -1.94
C VAL A 203 26.25 10.59 -0.90
N ARG A 204 26.22 11.92 -1.07
CA ARG A 204 25.51 12.82 -0.14
C ARG A 204 24.02 12.50 0.01
N LEU A 205 23.36 12.12 -1.09
CA LEU A 205 21.95 11.73 -1.06
C LEU A 205 21.76 10.43 -0.24
N LEU A 206 22.61 9.43 -0.45
CA LEU A 206 22.58 8.17 0.29
C LEU A 206 22.92 8.36 1.77
N GLU A 207 23.84 9.27 2.12
CA GLU A 207 24.15 9.64 3.52
C GLU A 207 22.94 10.25 4.21
N ALA A 208 22.24 11.17 3.54
CA ALA A 208 21.01 11.76 4.08
C ALA A 208 19.91 10.71 4.28
N VAL A 209 19.71 9.82 3.30
CA VAL A 209 18.76 8.70 3.42
C VAL A 209 19.17 7.80 4.59
N ALA A 210 20.46 7.49 4.76
CA ALA A 210 20.95 6.67 5.87
C ALA A 210 20.57 7.25 7.23
N SER A 211 20.76 8.56 7.43
CA SER A 211 20.42 9.25 8.69
C SER A 211 18.94 9.17 9.07
N ILE A 212 18.08 8.98 8.08
CA ILE A 212 16.62 8.90 8.26
C ILE A 212 16.21 7.45 8.47
N VAL A 213 16.77 6.54 7.68
CA VAL A 213 16.60 5.10 7.85
C VAL A 213 17.08 4.65 9.23
N ASP A 214 18.13 5.24 9.77
CA ASP A 214 18.68 4.90 11.09
C ASP A 214 17.70 5.17 12.24
N ARG A 215 16.85 6.21 12.11
CA ARG A 215 15.83 6.57 13.12
C ARG A 215 14.66 5.59 13.19
N LEU A 216 14.51 4.74 12.18
CA LEU A 216 13.44 3.76 12.10
C LEU A 216 14.03 2.38 12.41
N PRO A 217 13.35 1.51 13.16
CA PRO A 217 13.89 0.19 13.53
C PRO A 217 13.81 -0.86 12.40
N ASN A 218 13.12 -0.53 11.30
CA ASN A 218 12.75 -1.46 10.24
C ASN A 218 13.95 -2.05 9.49
N ARG A 219 13.82 -3.28 8.98
CA ARG A 219 14.81 -3.84 8.04
C ARG A 219 14.69 -3.15 6.67
N ILE A 220 15.75 -3.19 5.89
CA ILE A 220 15.79 -2.59 4.55
C ILE A 220 16.12 -3.63 3.48
N SER A 221 15.47 -3.48 2.33
CA SER A 221 15.80 -4.17 1.09
C SER A 221 16.34 -3.15 0.09
N ILE A 222 17.46 -3.46 -0.56
CA ILE A 222 18.14 -2.57 -1.50
C ILE A 222 18.13 -3.24 -2.88
N SER A 223 17.60 -2.55 -3.87
CA SER A 223 17.55 -3.04 -5.25
C SER A 223 18.16 -2.04 -6.21
N GLY A 224 19.02 -2.52 -7.10
CA GLY A 224 19.58 -1.72 -8.19
C GLY A 224 18.84 -2.00 -9.49
N HIS A 225 18.60 -0.96 -10.27
CA HIS A 225 17.98 -1.04 -11.58
C HIS A 225 18.83 -0.26 -12.59
N THR A 226 18.90 -0.78 -13.81
CA THR A 226 19.52 -0.11 -14.96
C THR A 226 18.46 0.14 -16.03
N ASP A 227 18.85 0.88 -17.07
CA ASP A 227 18.08 0.94 -18.31
C ASP A 227 18.27 -0.35 -19.13
N SER A 228 17.54 -0.44 -20.24
CA SER A 228 17.62 -1.56 -21.18
C SER A 228 18.80 -1.48 -22.15
N ARG A 229 19.55 -0.37 -22.14
CA ARG A 229 20.75 -0.22 -22.97
C ARG A 229 21.78 -1.31 -22.62
N PRO A 230 22.33 -2.02 -23.60
CA PRO A 230 23.38 -3.01 -23.33
C PRO A 230 24.60 -2.34 -22.69
N SER A 231 25.18 -2.99 -21.67
CA SER A 231 26.39 -2.50 -21.00
C SER A 231 27.63 -2.50 -21.91
N GLY A 232 27.57 -3.16 -23.08
CA GLY A 232 28.64 -3.20 -24.08
C GLY A 232 29.69 -4.28 -23.84
N ASP A 233 29.63 -4.99 -22.72
CA ASP A 233 30.47 -6.12 -22.37
C ASP A 233 29.61 -7.41 -22.33
N ASN A 234 30.13 -8.50 -22.90
CA ASN A 234 29.43 -9.79 -22.92
C ASN A 234 29.55 -10.54 -21.58
N GLU A 235 30.58 -10.27 -20.79
CA GLU A 235 30.80 -10.90 -19.49
C GLU A 235 30.22 -10.06 -18.35
N TYR A 236 30.24 -8.73 -18.50
CA TYR A 236 29.66 -7.79 -17.54
C TYR A 236 28.39 -7.15 -18.08
N SER A 237 27.24 -7.69 -17.66
CA SER A 237 25.94 -7.26 -18.12
C SER A 237 25.27 -6.28 -17.13
N ASN A 238 24.07 -5.85 -17.49
CA ASN A 238 23.23 -5.03 -16.61
C ASN A 238 22.85 -5.75 -15.30
N TRP A 239 22.93 -7.09 -15.26
CA TRP A 239 22.73 -7.86 -14.02
C TRP A 239 23.84 -7.62 -13.01
N GLU A 240 25.10 -7.69 -13.45
CA GLU A 240 26.26 -7.40 -12.61
C GLU A 240 26.27 -5.93 -12.20
N LEU A 241 26.06 -5.02 -13.16
CA LEU A 241 26.04 -3.57 -12.91
C LEU A 241 24.98 -3.17 -11.87
N SER A 242 23.75 -3.67 -12.02
CA SER A 242 22.67 -3.35 -11.09
C SER A 242 22.94 -3.89 -9.68
N SER A 243 23.49 -5.11 -9.58
CA SER A 243 23.87 -5.75 -8.31
C SER A 243 25.02 -5.01 -7.62
N ASP A 244 26.02 -4.57 -8.38
CA ASP A 244 27.17 -3.83 -7.86
C ASP A 244 26.77 -2.42 -7.38
N ARG A 245 25.89 -1.74 -8.10
CA ARG A 245 25.32 -0.45 -7.68
C ARG A 245 24.51 -0.57 -6.40
N ALA A 246 23.69 -1.62 -6.28
CA ALA A 246 22.96 -1.91 -5.04
C ALA A 246 23.92 -2.14 -3.86
N ASN A 247 25.02 -2.87 -4.09
CA ASN A 247 26.06 -3.07 -3.08
C ASN A 247 26.85 -1.81 -2.75
N ALA A 248 27.09 -0.92 -3.71
CA ALA A 248 27.72 0.38 -3.46
C ALA A 248 26.84 1.24 -2.55
N ALA A 249 25.53 1.29 -2.82
CA ALA A 249 24.57 1.96 -1.94
C ALA A 249 24.54 1.34 -0.54
N ARG A 250 24.50 0.00 -0.43
CA ARG A 250 24.58 -0.74 0.84
C ARG A 250 25.80 -0.32 1.67
N ARG A 251 26.99 -0.26 1.06
CA ARG A 251 28.23 0.14 1.76
C ARG A 251 28.12 1.55 2.35
N ILE A 252 27.59 2.50 1.57
CA ILE A 252 27.40 3.89 2.02
C ILE A 252 26.40 3.96 3.18
N LEU A 253 25.26 3.27 3.06
CA LEU A 253 24.26 3.22 4.14
C LEU A 253 24.87 2.65 5.43
N SER A 254 25.64 1.56 5.33
CA SER A 254 26.29 0.95 6.51
C SER A 254 27.37 1.82 7.13
N GLN A 255 28.13 2.56 6.33
CA GLN A 255 29.12 3.51 6.83
C GLN A 255 28.47 4.70 7.56
N ASN A 256 27.20 4.98 7.29
CA ASN A 256 26.44 6.11 7.84
C ASN A 256 25.38 5.68 8.87
N GLY A 257 25.64 4.58 9.59
CA GLY A 257 24.86 4.19 10.77
C GLY A 257 23.90 3.02 10.57
N VAL A 258 23.53 2.68 9.33
CA VAL A 258 22.60 1.56 9.09
C VAL A 258 23.29 0.24 9.41
N ARG A 259 22.92 -0.36 10.55
CA ARG A 259 23.56 -1.58 11.03
C ARG A 259 23.41 -2.75 10.03
N PRO A 260 24.42 -3.64 9.91
CA PRO A 260 24.37 -4.75 8.96
C PRO A 260 23.20 -5.73 9.15
N ASP A 261 22.74 -5.94 10.39
CA ASP A 261 21.58 -6.79 10.73
C ASP A 261 20.27 -6.27 10.13
N ARG A 262 20.21 -4.97 9.81
CA ARG A 262 19.03 -4.36 9.21
C ARG A 262 18.95 -4.59 7.71
N ILE A 263 20.00 -5.01 7.04
CA ILE A 263 19.97 -5.28 5.61
C ILE A 263 19.37 -6.67 5.39
N ALA A 264 18.13 -6.72 4.92
CA ALA A 264 17.41 -7.96 4.65
C ALA A 264 17.80 -8.61 3.32
N LEU A 265 17.91 -7.79 2.27
CA LEU A 265 18.15 -8.24 0.90
C LEU A 265 18.88 -7.17 0.11
N VAL A 266 19.78 -7.62 -0.77
CA VAL A 266 20.38 -6.81 -1.82
C VAL A 266 20.18 -7.54 -3.14
N SER A 267 19.59 -6.87 -4.14
CA SER A 267 19.32 -7.48 -5.45
C SER A 267 19.63 -6.54 -6.62
N GLY A 268 20.09 -7.10 -7.73
CA GLY A 268 20.13 -6.42 -9.03
C GLY A 268 18.94 -6.85 -9.88
N ARG A 269 18.28 -5.89 -10.53
CA ARG A 269 17.11 -6.12 -11.39
C ARG A 269 17.38 -5.81 -12.86
N ALA A 270 18.62 -5.43 -13.21
CA ALA A 270 18.96 -4.97 -14.55
C ALA A 270 17.89 -4.00 -15.09
N GLY A 271 17.48 -4.16 -16.36
CA GLY A 271 16.37 -3.43 -16.98
C GLY A 271 15.02 -4.17 -16.94
N THR A 272 14.82 -5.19 -16.09
CA THR A 272 13.58 -6.00 -16.12
C THR A 272 12.37 -5.32 -15.48
N GLU A 273 12.62 -4.31 -14.64
CA GLU A 273 11.59 -3.53 -13.96
C GLU A 273 11.78 -2.04 -14.26
N PRO A 274 11.45 -1.57 -15.48
CA PRO A 274 11.56 -0.16 -15.83
C PRO A 274 10.55 0.68 -15.05
N LEU A 275 10.95 1.89 -14.65
CA LEU A 275 10.04 2.88 -14.05
C LEU A 275 9.10 3.47 -15.10
N TYR A 276 9.61 3.62 -16.33
CA TYR A 276 8.88 4.06 -17.51
C TYR A 276 8.85 2.92 -18.53
N PRO A 277 7.84 2.03 -18.51
CA PRO A 277 7.75 0.90 -19.42
C PRO A 277 7.64 1.30 -20.90
N ASP A 278 7.07 2.47 -21.18
CA ASP A 278 6.89 2.99 -22.53
C ASP A 278 8.23 3.39 -23.19
N ASP A 279 9.24 3.73 -22.40
CA ASP A 279 10.59 4.04 -22.87
C ASP A 279 11.65 3.45 -21.90
N PRO A 280 12.03 2.17 -22.12
CA PRO A 280 12.96 1.45 -21.27
C PRO A 280 14.40 2.01 -21.27
N ASP A 281 14.76 2.87 -22.23
CA ASP A 281 16.08 3.47 -22.33
C ASP A 281 16.20 4.79 -21.57
N LEU A 282 15.12 5.31 -21.01
CA LEU A 282 15.17 6.56 -20.24
C LEU A 282 16.16 6.46 -19.07
N PRO A 283 16.94 7.54 -18.82
CA PRO A 283 17.77 7.65 -17.63
C PRO A 283 17.05 7.35 -16.33
N GLY A 284 15.76 7.71 -16.23
CA GLY A 284 14.95 7.44 -15.04
C GLY A 284 14.75 5.96 -14.70
N ASN A 285 15.04 5.04 -15.63
CA ASN A 285 15.03 3.60 -15.34
C ASN A 285 16.27 3.16 -14.54
N ARG A 286 17.38 3.92 -14.62
CA ARG A 286 18.55 3.74 -13.76
C ARG A 286 18.26 4.33 -12.39
N ARG A 287 18.11 3.47 -11.40
CA ARG A 287 17.73 3.88 -10.05
C ARG A 287 18.18 2.90 -8.99
N ILE A 288 18.30 3.39 -7.76
CA ILE A 288 18.42 2.56 -6.57
C ILE A 288 17.11 2.64 -5.79
N SER A 289 16.50 1.50 -5.50
CA SER A 289 15.33 1.40 -4.64
C SER A 289 15.74 0.88 -3.27
N ILE A 290 15.34 1.60 -2.22
CA ILE A 290 15.52 1.22 -0.82
C ILE A 290 14.12 1.09 -0.23
N VAL A 291 13.74 -0.12 0.17
CA VAL A 291 12.45 -0.40 0.77
C VAL A 291 12.65 -0.65 2.25
N LEU A 292 12.02 0.16 3.10
CA LEU A 292 11.91 -0.09 4.53
C LEU A 292 10.75 -1.05 4.76
N LEU A 293 11.07 -2.27 5.13
CA LEU A 293 10.12 -3.36 5.29
C LEU A 293 9.22 -3.12 6.51
N ARG A 294 7.94 -3.52 6.42
CA ARG A 294 7.01 -3.52 7.58
C ARG A 294 7.47 -4.48 8.69
N GLU A 295 8.22 -5.51 8.33
CA GLU A 295 8.76 -6.50 9.26
C GLU A 295 9.63 -5.87 10.36
N ALA A 296 9.39 -6.29 11.60
CA ALA A 296 10.27 -6.00 12.72
C ALA A 296 11.66 -6.63 12.49
N PRO A 297 12.74 -6.01 12.99
CA PRO A 297 14.08 -6.60 12.93
C PRO A 297 14.09 -7.98 13.60
N VAL A 298 14.71 -8.96 12.91
CA VAL A 298 14.79 -10.36 13.33
C VAL A 298 15.62 -10.57 14.61
N LEU A 299 16.39 -9.56 15.01
CA LEU A 299 17.23 -9.56 16.20
C LEU A 299 16.91 -8.33 17.07
N PRO A 300 16.85 -8.48 18.41
CA PRO A 300 16.79 -7.33 19.32
C PRO A 300 18.00 -6.41 19.11
N PRO A 301 17.84 -5.09 19.27
CA PRO A 301 18.88 -4.10 18.97
C PRO A 301 20.19 -4.26 19.77
N ASP A 302 20.23 -5.08 20.84
CA ASP A 302 21.33 -5.17 21.81
C ASP A 302 22.11 -6.50 21.79
N PHE A 303 22.00 -7.34 20.75
CA PHE A 303 22.88 -8.52 20.62
C PHE A 303 24.25 -8.14 20.05
N GLY A 304 25.05 -7.43 20.85
CA GLY A 304 26.50 -7.29 20.68
C GLY A 304 27.21 -7.91 21.88
N LEU A 305 28.09 -8.88 21.61
CA LEU A 305 29.11 -9.38 22.54
C LEU A 305 30.20 -8.32 22.75
#